data_AF-A0A7C2WBI6-F1
#
_entry.id   AF-A0A7C2WBI6-F1
#
_cell.length_a   1.000
_cell.length_b   1.000
_cell.length_c   1.000
_cell.angle_alpha   90.00
_cell.angle_beta   90.00
_cell.angle_gamma   90.00
#
_symmetry.space_group_name_H-M   'P 1'
#
loop_
_entity.id
_entity.type
_entity.pdbx_description
1 polymer ?
#
loop_
_entity_poly.entity_id
_entity_poly.type
_entity_poly.pdbx_seq_one_letter_code
_entity_poly.pdbx_strand_id
1 'polypeptide(L)' 'MVQEWKIREVEDLANLISKSKSVALVSISNIPSKKLQEMRRNLGEIATLRISRNNLIKRALEKVKIKDMDKYIKGPT' A
#
# COMPACT_ATOMS: atom_id res chain seq x y z
N MET A 1 16.46 -1.16 18.42
CA MET A 1 16.77 -1.96 17.20
C MET A 1 15.54 -2.00 16.31
N VAL A 2 15.67 -1.62 15.03
CA VAL A 2 14.60 -1.79 14.05
C VAL A 2 14.66 -3.23 13.55
N GLN A 3 13.55 -3.97 13.61
CA GLN A 3 13.52 -5.34 13.13
C GLN A 3 13.69 -5.38 11.60
N GLU A 4 14.53 -6.29 11.12
CA GLU A 4 14.91 -6.40 9.71
C GLU A 4 13.72 -6.64 8.77
N TRP A 5 12.69 -7.36 9.25
CA TRP A 5 11.45 -7.57 8.49
C TRP A 5 10.73 -6.26 8.15
N LYS A 6 10.81 -5.22 9.01
CA LYS A 6 10.19 -3.91 8.74
C LYS A 6 10.92 -3.16 7.64
N ILE A 7 12.25 -3.30 7.59
CA ILE A 7 13.08 -2.65 6.57
C ILE A 7 12.80 -3.33 5.22
N ARG A 8 12.80 -4.66 5.20
CA ARG A 8 12.47 -5.44 4.01
C ARG A 8 11.08 -5.14 3.48
N GLU A 9 10.05 -5.08 4.33
CA GLU A 9 8.68 -4.78 3.87
C GLU A 9 8.58 -3.37 3.28
N VAL A 10 9.24 -2.37 3.87
CA VAL A 10 9.27 -1.00 3.31
C VAL A 10 9.95 -1.00 1.94
N GLU A 11 11.00 -1.80 1.77
CA GLU A 11 11.74 -1.90 0.51
C GLU A 11 10.95 -2.65 -0.57
N ASP A 12 10.24 -3.70 -0.20
CA ASP A 12 9.34 -4.46 -1.08
C ASP A 12 8.19 -3.57 -1.57
N LEU A 13 7.58 -2.81 -0.65
CA LEU A 13 6.56 -1.80 -0.97
C LEU A 13 7.12 -0.70 -1.88
N ALA A 14 8.32 -0.17 -1.60
CA ALA A 14 8.94 0.85 -2.43
C ALA A 14 9.23 0.34 -3.85
N ASN A 15 9.70 -0.91 -3.97
CA ASN A 15 9.92 -1.56 -5.25
C ASN A 15 8.62 -1.79 -6.03
N LEU A 16 7.55 -2.23 -5.36
CA LEU A 16 6.23 -2.37 -5.98
C LEU A 16 5.73 -1.01 -6.49
N ILE A 17 5.76 0.02 -5.64
CA ILE A 17 5.35 1.38 -6.01
C ILE A 17 6.17 1.89 -7.19
N SER A 18 7.48 1.66 -7.22
CA SER A 18 8.36 2.11 -8.31
C SER A 18 8.16 1.34 -9.62
N LYS A 19 7.75 0.08 -9.56
CA LYS A 19 7.45 -0.74 -10.76
C LYS A 19 6.04 -0.52 -11.29
N SER A 20 5.11 -0.16 -10.41
CA SER A 20 3.73 0.15 -10.77
C SER A 20 3.63 1.54 -11.38
N LYS A 21 3.00 1.65 -12.56
CA LYS A 21 2.78 2.95 -13.23
C LYS A 21 1.83 3.87 -12.45
N SER A 22 0.93 3.28 -11.67
CA SER A 22 -0.06 3.98 -10.84
C SER A 22 -0.25 3.24 -9.52
N VAL A 23 -0.38 3.98 -8.42
CA VAL A 23 -0.63 3.43 -7.08
C VAL A 23 -1.86 4.08 -6.49
N ALA A 24 -2.79 3.28 -5.97
CA ALA A 24 -4.01 3.74 -5.31
C ALA A 24 -3.97 3.36 -3.81
N LEU A 25 -4.19 4.36 -2.96
CA LEU A 25 -4.35 4.18 -1.51
C LEU A 25 -5.84 4.09 -1.19
N VAL A 26 -6.28 2.96 -0.64
CA VAL A 26 -7.70 2.70 -0.36
C VAL A 26 -7.89 2.34 1.10
N SER A 27 -8.83 3.00 1.79
CA SER A 27 -9.14 2.71 3.19
C SER A 27 -9.99 1.45 3.32
N ILE A 28 -9.47 0.42 3.97
CA ILE A 28 -10.16 -0.88 4.12
C ILE A 28 -11.07 -0.92 5.34
N SER A 29 -10.99 0.05 6.26
CA SER A 29 -11.75 0.01 7.52
C SER A 29 -13.27 -0.02 7.42
N ASN A 30 -13.84 0.20 6.24
CA ASN A 30 -15.28 0.14 6.03
C ASN A 30 -15.68 -0.82 4.90
N ILE A 31 -14.78 -1.71 4.47
CA ILE A 31 -15.05 -2.67 3.40
C ILE A 31 -15.33 -4.05 4.01
N PRO A 32 -16.57 -4.57 3.94
CA PRO A 32 -16.87 -5.92 4.40
C PRO A 32 -16.10 -6.94 3.58
N SER A 33 -15.77 -8.08 4.20
CA SER A 33 -14.98 -9.18 3.61
C SER A 33 -15.48 -9.62 2.23
N LYS A 34 -16.79 -9.59 2.00
CA LYS A 34 -17.42 -9.94 0.71
C LYS A 34 -17.04 -8.97 -0.42
N LYS A 35 -17.05 -7.66 -0.15
CA LYS A 35 -16.62 -6.64 -1.13
C LYS A 35 -15.12 -6.72 -1.41
N LEU A 36 -14.30 -7.03 -0.41
CA LEU A 36 -12.87 -7.27 -0.61
C LEU A 36 -12.60 -8.48 -1.51
N GLN A 37 -13.37 -9.55 -1.36
CA GLN A 37 -13.25 -10.73 -2.22
C GLN A 37 -13.66 -10.43 -3.66
N GLU A 38 -14.75 -9.67 -3.87
CA GLU A 38 -15.14 -9.22 -5.21
C GLU A 38 -14.07 -8.33 -5.84
N MET A 39 -13.55 -7.34 -5.10
CA MET A 39 -12.44 -6.51 -5.58
C MET A 39 -11.21 -7.36 -5.90
N ARG A 40 -10.86 -8.35 -5.08
CA ARG A 40 -9.71 -9.22 -5.32
C ARG A 40 -9.89 -10.10 -6.56
N ARG A 41 -11.11 -10.56 -6.86
CA ARG A 41 -11.42 -11.27 -8.11
C ARG A 41 -11.33 -10.35 -9.31
N ASN A 42 -11.94 -9.17 -9.24
CA ASN A 42 -12.00 -8.24 -10.36
C ASN A 42 -10.65 -7.58 -10.68
N LEU A 43 -9.86 -7.26 -9.65
CA LEU A 43 -8.54 -6.64 -9.83
C LEU A 43 -7.41 -7.67 -9.97
N GLY A 44 -7.64 -8.96 -9.69
CA GLY A 44 -6.59 -9.98 -9.69
C GLY A 44 -5.81 -10.08 -11.01
N GLU A 45 -6.44 -9.77 -12.14
CA GLU A 45 -5.81 -9.77 -13.47
C GLU A 45 -5.17 -8.43 -13.84
N ILE A 46 -5.49 -7.33 -13.14
CA ILE A 46 -5.18 -5.95 -13.58
C ILE A 46 -4.25 -5.24 -12.58
N ALA A 47 -4.33 -5.57 -11.29
CA ALA A 47 -3.61 -4.88 -10.24
C ALA A 47 -3.32 -5.79 -9.04
N THR A 48 -2.18 -5.55 -8.39
CA THR A 48 -1.81 -6.25 -7.15
C THR A 48 -2.36 -5.50 -5.95
N LEU A 49 -3.30 -6.11 -5.21
CA LEU A 49 -3.80 -5.59 -3.94
C LEU A 49 -2.89 -6.05 -2.79
N ARG A 50 -2.29 -5.10 -2.05
CA ARG A 50 -1.46 -5.36 -0.87
C ARG A 50 -2.02 -4.57 0.32
N ILE A 51 -2.27 -5.24 1.44
CA ILE A 51 -2.71 -4.62 2.69
C ILE A 51 -1.49 -4.55 3.60
N SER A 52 -1.08 -3.35 3.97
CA SER A 52 0.09 -3.10 4.82
C SER A 52 -0.23 -2.06 5.87
N ARG A 53 0.55 -1.98 6.95
CA ARG A 53 0.34 -0.96 7.98
C ARG A 53 0.65 0.43 7.41
N ASN A 54 -0.19 1.42 7.73
CA ASN A 54 0.01 2.84 7.37
C ASN A 54 1.45 3.34 7.57
N ASN A 55 2.10 3.01 8.70
CA ASN A 55 3.46 3.47 8.98
C ASN A 55 4.52 2.89 8.03
N LEU A 56 4.31 1.67 7.51
CA LEU A 56 5.23 1.05 6.54
C LEU A 56 5.01 1.63 5.15
N ILE A 57 3.74 1.83 4.77
CA ILE A 57 3.36 2.47 3.51
C ILE A 57 3.91 3.90 3.45
N LYS A 58 3.76 4.67 4.54
CA LYS A 58 4.29 6.03 4.64
C LYS A 58 5.81 6.07 4.41
N ARG A 59 6.55 5.18 5.08
CA ARG A 59 8.01 5.07 4.90
C ARG A 59 8.41 4.64 3.48
N ALA A 60 7.62 3.77 2.86
CA ALA A 60 7.86 3.36 1.47
C ALA A 60 7.65 4.52 0.50
N LEU A 61 6.59 5.32 0.68
CA LEU A 61 6.31 6.51 -0.11
C LEU A 61 7.36 7.61 0.06
N GLU A 62 7.83 7.83 1.30
CA GLU A 62 8.98 8.72 1.58
C GLU A 62 10.25 8.27 0.83
N LYS A 63 10.49 6.94 0.77
CA LYS A 63 11.64 6.36 0.05
C LYS A 63 11.57 6.60 -1.47
N VAL A 64 10.38 6.51 -2.07
CA VAL A 64 10.17 6.70 -3.51
C VAL A 64 10.06 8.19 -3.90
N LYS A 65 10.20 9.13 -2.94
CA LYS A 65 10.12 10.59 -3.16
C LYS A 65 8.81 11.05 -3.84
N ILE A 66 7.71 10.32 -3.66
CA ILE A 66 6.38 10.78 -4.09
C ILE A 66 5.87 11.77 -3.03
N LYS A 67 6.43 12.99 -3.05
CA LYS A 67 6.25 14.02 -2.02
C LYS A 67 4.84 14.61 -1.93
N ASP A 68 3.93 14.27 -2.84
CA ASP A 68 2.57 14.82 -2.90
C ASP A 68 1.48 13.93 -2.30
N MET A 69 1.76 12.64 -2.03
CA MET A 69 0.76 11.72 -1.46
C MET A 69 0.70 11.71 0.07
N ASP A 70 1.69 12.29 0.76
CA ASP A 70 1.74 12.36 2.23
C ASP A 70 0.49 13.05 2.84
N LYS A 71 -0.14 13.96 2.09
CA LYS A 71 -1.38 14.65 2.49
C LYS A 71 -2.64 13.77 2.46
N TYR A 72 -2.62 12.65 1.73
CA TYR A 72 -3.79 11.77 1.55
C TYR A 72 -3.77 10.55 2.48
N ILE A 73 -2.68 10.31 3.21
CA ILE A 73 -2.62 9.31 4.29
C ILE A 73 -3.26 9.90 5.56
N LYS A 74 -4.57 10.16 5.50
CA LYS A 74 -5.41 10.44 6.66
C LYS A 74 -6.56 9.44 6.70
N GLY A 75 -6.30 8.32 7.35
CA GLY A 75 -7.28 7.25 7.56
C GLY A 75 -6.61 5.88 7.53
N PRO A 76 -7.27 4.83 8.03
CA PRO A 76 -6.75 3.47 8.01
C PRO A 76 -6.71 2.96 6.56
N THR A 77 -5.52 2.72 6.02
CA THR A 77 -5.30 2.40 4.59
C THR A 77 -4.56 1.09 4.46
#